data_AF-F8P5S4-F1
#
_entry.id   AF-F8P5S4-F1
#
_cell.length_a   1.000
_cell.length_b   1.000
_cell.length_c   1.000
_cell.angle_alpha   90.00
_cell.angle_beta   90.00
_cell.angle_gamma   90.00
#
_symmetry.space_group_name_H-M   'P 1'
#
loop_
_entity.id
_entity.type
_entity.pdbx_description
1 polymer ?
#
loop_
_entity_poly.entity_id
_entity_poly.type
_entity_poly.pdbx_seq_one_letter_code
_entity_poly.pdbx_strand_id
1 'polypeptide(L)'
;MSLAYVLPLNTAHRSITVVSGLCLCVLRCYEHVYDCISVPDIPHRMLMSQTLKSHRSAMAMLIFTRNSYSALISTLVALGTINRKVNANAVASLAWLLYDIIICFEDEIELVWRSRWTLPKVLYLSLRYYAPLWLMYQSIIHLSPGTALSNLRCTSFPALQSIGPLVLWVLVDFVLILRINALYGSNRKVQYLMAITWISAAAVIIPVSIYCFRLSRPVPAPAPFSMVAGCLVLNIDWNKMKVAKAAVIAFMILNVFYIGMTLFKFVQSIRSLRRVRLGSVLSIFVAEGLMYFFVCLGANAADIVFSSGSPTLFSYVDLAQFWLAAFYSYSGCHLILHLRANTRQKKATTFTDATEMQFQYHHRGQSIA
;
A
#
# COMPACT_ATOMS: atom_id res chain seq x y z
N MET A 1 11.49 -22.21 -28.39
CA MET A 1 12.79 -21.54 -28.53
C MET A 1 13.32 -21.26 -27.14
N SER A 2 14.17 -22.17 -26.67
CA SER A 2 14.78 -22.16 -25.34
C SER A 2 16.04 -21.32 -25.37
N LEU A 3 16.17 -20.35 -24.47
CA LEU A 3 17.44 -19.67 -24.20
C LEU A 3 17.71 -19.75 -22.70
N ALA A 4 18.52 -20.74 -22.36
CA ALA A 4 19.12 -20.94 -21.06
C ALA A 4 20.20 -19.88 -20.84
N TYR A 5 20.06 -19.07 -19.78
CA TYR A 5 21.19 -18.34 -19.21
C TYR A 5 21.64 -19.08 -17.94
N VAL A 6 22.67 -19.89 -18.14
CA VAL A 6 23.49 -20.51 -17.11
C VAL A 6 24.31 -19.40 -16.45
N LEU A 7 23.91 -18.98 -15.24
CA LEU A 7 24.76 -18.21 -14.34
C LEU A 7 25.60 -19.19 -13.50
N PRO A 8 26.89 -18.90 -13.25
CA PRO A 8 27.86 -19.90 -12.88
C PRO A 8 27.77 -20.26 -11.38
N LEU A 9 27.36 -21.48 -11.08
CA LEU A 9 27.50 -22.11 -9.75
C LEU A 9 28.97 -22.26 -9.28
N ASN A 10 29.94 -21.88 -10.12
CA ASN A 10 31.37 -22.16 -9.91
C ASN A 10 32.06 -21.18 -8.93
N THR A 11 31.48 -20.00 -8.65
CA THR A 11 32.03 -19.03 -7.70
C THR A 11 31.60 -19.29 -6.25
N ALA A 12 30.37 -19.77 -6.02
CA ALA A 12 29.92 -20.17 -4.68
C ALA A 12 30.65 -21.43 -4.20
N HIS A 13 30.87 -22.40 -5.09
CA HIS A 13 31.67 -23.57 -4.77
C HIS A 13 33.13 -23.21 -4.50
N ARG A 14 33.76 -22.31 -5.30
CA ARG A 14 35.12 -21.81 -5.03
C ARG A 14 35.23 -21.07 -3.70
N SER A 15 34.27 -20.23 -3.32
CA SER A 15 34.32 -19.53 -2.02
C SER A 15 34.15 -20.48 -0.83
N ILE A 16 33.32 -21.54 -0.96
CA ILE A 16 33.19 -22.59 0.05
C ILE A 16 34.47 -23.44 0.13
N THR A 17 35.10 -23.74 -1.01
CA THR A 17 36.40 -24.45 -1.08
C THR A 17 37.56 -23.61 -0.56
N VAL A 18 37.53 -22.27 -0.75
CA VAL A 18 38.55 -21.36 -0.23
C VAL A 18 38.41 -21.16 1.28
N VAL A 19 37.18 -21.08 1.82
CA VAL A 19 36.97 -20.98 3.27
C VAL A 19 37.28 -22.31 3.97
N SER A 20 36.93 -23.46 3.37
CA SER A 20 37.34 -24.78 3.88
C SER A 20 38.84 -25.03 3.71
N GLY A 21 39.46 -24.53 2.65
CA GLY A 21 40.91 -24.54 2.41
C GLY A 21 41.69 -23.66 3.39
N LEU A 22 41.20 -22.46 3.71
CA LEU A 22 41.74 -21.59 4.76
C LEU A 22 41.58 -22.22 6.14
N CYS A 23 40.46 -22.90 6.41
CA CYS A 23 40.24 -23.63 7.66
C CYS A 23 41.18 -24.84 7.80
N LEU A 24 41.42 -25.57 6.70
CA LEU A 24 42.43 -26.63 6.64
C LEU A 24 43.86 -26.09 6.73
N CYS A 25 44.15 -24.92 6.17
CA CYS A 25 45.46 -24.26 6.30
C CYS A 25 45.71 -23.80 7.74
N VAL A 26 44.70 -23.28 8.44
CA VAL A 26 44.80 -22.91 9.87
C VAL A 26 44.97 -24.17 10.74
N LEU A 27 44.29 -25.27 10.42
CA LEU A 27 44.50 -26.57 11.08
C LEU A 27 45.90 -27.14 10.82
N ARG A 28 46.43 -27.01 9.58
CA ARG A 28 47.75 -27.51 9.19
C ARG A 28 48.90 -26.63 9.69
N CYS A 29 48.70 -25.33 9.81
CA CYS A 29 49.61 -24.42 10.51
C CYS A 29 49.63 -24.72 12.02
N TYR A 30 48.52 -25.16 12.61
CA TYR A 30 48.47 -25.53 14.03
C TYR A 30 49.14 -26.88 14.32
N GLU A 31 49.02 -27.86 13.42
CA GLU A 31 49.81 -29.11 13.47
C GLU A 31 51.32 -28.83 13.32
N HIS A 32 51.72 -27.94 12.40
CA HIS A 32 53.13 -27.59 12.20
C HIS A 32 53.77 -26.84 13.38
N VAL A 33 53.00 -26.09 14.17
CA VAL A 33 53.50 -25.43 15.39
C VAL A 33 53.76 -26.45 16.52
N TYR A 34 53.05 -27.59 16.52
CA TYR A 34 53.28 -28.67 17.48
C TYR A 34 54.56 -29.47 17.18
N ASP A 35 54.94 -29.62 15.91
CA ASP A 35 56.20 -30.29 15.51
C ASP A 35 57.46 -29.45 15.81
N CYS A 36 57.32 -28.15 16.10
CA CYS A 36 58.45 -27.26 16.40
C CYS A 36 58.73 -27.04 17.90
N ILE A 37 57.94 -27.62 18.82
CA ILE A 37 58.15 -27.48 20.26
C ILE A 37 58.37 -28.86 20.89
N SER A 38 59.51 -29.47 20.58
CA SER A 38 60.06 -30.58 21.35
C SER A 38 60.80 -30.03 22.58
N VAL A 39 60.04 -29.76 23.65
CA VAL A 39 60.58 -29.55 25.01
C VAL A 39 60.14 -30.74 25.87
N PRO A 40 61.04 -31.48 26.52
CA PRO A 40 60.66 -32.59 27.39
C PRO A 40 60.12 -32.05 28.73
N ASP A 41 59.18 -32.81 29.33
CA ASP A 41 58.55 -32.64 30.64
C ASP A 41 57.27 -31.79 30.77
N ILE A 42 56.13 -32.32 30.27
CA ILE A 42 54.78 -32.01 30.80
C ILE A 42 53.92 -33.29 30.81
N PRO A 43 53.16 -33.61 31.89
CA PRO A 43 52.36 -34.83 31.96
C PRO A 43 51.21 -34.87 30.93
N HIS A 44 51.30 -35.83 30.00
CA HIS A 44 50.43 -36.02 28.82
C HIS A 44 48.90 -36.04 29.07
N ARG A 45 48.42 -36.35 30.28
CA ARG A 45 46.97 -36.45 30.55
C ARG A 45 46.25 -35.10 30.66
N MET A 46 46.92 -34.04 31.09
CA MET A 46 46.27 -32.72 31.30
C MET A 46 46.08 -31.97 29.98
N LEU A 47 47.11 -31.99 29.12
CA LEU A 47 47.10 -31.40 27.78
C LEU A 47 46.01 -31.99 26.87
N MET A 48 45.85 -33.31 26.88
CA MET A 48 44.84 -34.01 26.07
C MET A 48 43.39 -33.63 26.48
N SER A 49 43.15 -33.35 27.77
CA SER A 49 41.83 -32.92 28.25
C SER A 49 41.50 -31.47 27.84
N GLN A 50 42.49 -30.58 27.82
CA GLN A 50 42.32 -29.18 27.41
C GLN A 50 42.17 -29.05 25.89
N THR A 51 42.90 -29.84 25.09
CA THR A 51 42.76 -29.86 23.64
C THR A 51 41.41 -30.44 23.19
N LEU A 52 40.91 -31.50 23.84
CA LEU A 52 39.55 -32.03 23.59
C LEU A 52 38.44 -31.01 23.96
N LYS A 53 38.60 -30.25 25.04
CA LYS A 53 37.66 -29.19 25.46
C LYS A 53 37.69 -27.99 24.50
N SER A 54 38.88 -27.65 23.98
CA SER A 54 39.09 -26.62 22.96
C SER A 54 38.47 -27.03 21.62
N HIS A 55 38.70 -28.26 21.16
CA HIS A 55 38.11 -28.80 19.93
C HIS A 55 36.58 -28.87 19.99
N ARG A 56 36.00 -29.32 21.10
CA ARG A 56 34.53 -29.33 21.28
C ARG A 56 33.95 -27.91 21.24
N SER A 57 34.64 -26.94 21.82
CA SER A 57 34.24 -25.52 21.80
C SER A 57 34.32 -24.93 20.39
N ALA A 58 35.40 -25.20 19.65
CA ALA A 58 35.58 -24.74 18.28
C ALA A 58 34.56 -25.38 17.31
N MET A 59 34.30 -26.68 17.46
CA MET A 59 33.30 -27.39 16.66
C MET A 59 31.87 -26.91 17.00
N ALA A 60 31.56 -26.63 18.26
CA ALA A 60 30.30 -26.02 18.67
C ALA A 60 30.14 -24.60 18.09
N MET A 61 31.22 -23.80 18.03
CA MET A 61 31.22 -22.47 17.41
C MET A 61 31.01 -22.54 15.89
N LEU A 62 31.61 -23.52 15.20
CA LEU A 62 31.41 -23.77 13.77
C LEU A 62 29.99 -24.26 13.46
N ILE A 63 29.42 -25.13 14.30
CA ILE A 63 28.03 -25.58 14.16
C ILE A 63 27.06 -24.42 14.45
N PHE A 64 27.33 -23.60 15.46
CA PHE A 64 26.53 -22.42 15.82
C PHE A 64 26.56 -21.36 14.71
N THR A 65 27.74 -21.07 14.16
CA THR A 65 27.88 -20.16 13.02
C THR A 65 27.21 -20.74 11.76
N ARG A 66 27.43 -22.01 11.42
CA ARG A 66 26.77 -22.68 10.28
C ARG A 66 25.23 -22.67 10.40
N ASN A 67 24.68 -23.00 11.57
CA ASN A 67 23.23 -22.94 11.81
C ASN A 67 22.70 -21.50 11.72
N SER A 68 23.47 -20.53 12.22
CA SER A 68 23.11 -19.10 12.11
C SER A 68 23.12 -18.62 10.66
N TYR A 69 24.09 -19.03 9.85
CA TYR A 69 24.14 -18.72 8.41
C TYR A 69 23.01 -19.39 7.63
N SER A 70 22.69 -20.66 7.90
CA SER A 70 21.56 -21.32 7.24
C SER A 70 20.22 -20.67 7.59
N ALA A 71 20.02 -20.28 8.85
CA ALA A 71 18.82 -19.57 9.29
C ALA A 71 18.72 -18.16 8.68
N LEU A 72 19.84 -17.47 8.51
CA LEU A 72 19.90 -16.18 7.82
C LEU A 72 19.51 -16.34 6.34
N ILE A 73 20.10 -17.31 5.64
CA ILE A 73 19.82 -17.57 4.22
C ILE A 73 18.35 -17.94 4.01
N SER A 74 17.77 -18.81 4.84
CA SER A 74 16.35 -19.17 4.71
C SER A 74 15.43 -17.96 4.93
N THR A 75 15.76 -17.09 5.87
CA THR A 75 15.00 -15.86 6.15
C THR A 75 15.08 -14.89 4.96
N LEU A 76 16.27 -14.72 4.37
CA LEU A 76 16.47 -13.84 3.22
C LEU A 76 15.77 -14.37 1.96
N VAL A 77 15.79 -15.68 1.72
CA VAL A 77 15.03 -16.30 0.62
C VAL A 77 13.54 -16.08 0.83
N ALA A 78 13.02 -16.29 2.05
CA ALA A 78 11.62 -16.03 2.37
C ALA A 78 11.24 -14.57 2.08
N LEU A 79 12.02 -13.60 2.57
CA LEU A 79 11.80 -12.17 2.31
C LEU A 79 11.84 -11.84 0.82
N GLY A 80 12.78 -12.41 0.06
CA GLY A 80 12.87 -12.24 -1.39
C GLY A 80 11.62 -12.74 -2.13
N THR A 81 11.07 -13.90 -1.72
CA THR A 81 9.83 -14.42 -2.31
C THR A 81 8.61 -13.56 -1.99
N ILE A 82 8.52 -13.03 -0.77
CA ILE A 82 7.45 -12.11 -0.35
C ILE A 82 7.53 -10.83 -1.17
N ASN A 83 8.71 -10.23 -1.26
CA ASN A 83 8.94 -9.00 -2.02
C ASN A 83 8.56 -9.17 -3.49
N ARG A 84 8.89 -10.30 -4.12
CA ARG A 84 8.46 -10.60 -5.49
C ARG A 84 6.93 -10.60 -5.64
N LYS A 85 6.19 -11.16 -4.66
CA LYS A 85 4.72 -11.14 -4.66
C LYS A 85 4.18 -9.71 -4.52
N VAL A 86 4.76 -8.93 -3.62
CA VAL A 86 4.38 -7.52 -3.39
C VAL A 86 4.61 -6.69 -4.66
N ASN A 87 5.77 -6.85 -5.30
CA ASN A 87 6.12 -6.15 -6.55
C ASN A 87 5.17 -6.52 -7.69
N ALA A 88 4.78 -7.79 -7.82
CA ALA A 88 3.79 -8.22 -8.80
C ALA A 88 2.41 -7.58 -8.53
N ASN A 89 2.03 -7.42 -7.26
CA ASN A 89 0.77 -6.76 -6.88
C ASN A 89 0.79 -5.26 -7.19
N ALA A 90 1.91 -4.57 -7.02
CA ALA A 90 2.05 -3.17 -7.42
C ALA A 90 1.69 -2.99 -8.90
N VAL A 91 2.28 -3.84 -9.77
CA VAL A 91 1.99 -3.83 -11.21
C VAL A 91 0.55 -4.22 -11.51
N ALA A 92 0.01 -5.23 -10.81
CA ALA A 92 -1.38 -5.66 -11.00
C ALA A 92 -2.38 -4.55 -10.64
N SER A 93 -2.19 -3.86 -9.52
CA SER A 93 -3.03 -2.73 -9.11
C SER A 93 -2.95 -1.56 -10.09
N LEU A 94 -1.76 -1.27 -10.62
CA LEU A 94 -1.56 -0.25 -11.64
C LEU A 94 -2.26 -0.62 -12.95
N ALA A 95 -2.08 -1.87 -13.42
CA ALA A 95 -2.73 -2.36 -14.63
C ALA A 95 -4.25 -2.31 -14.51
N TRP A 96 -4.80 -2.67 -13.35
CA TRP A 96 -6.23 -2.58 -13.08
C TRP A 96 -6.75 -1.13 -13.14
N LEU A 97 -6.05 -0.17 -12.53
CA LEU A 97 -6.42 1.25 -12.63
C LEU A 97 -6.31 1.79 -14.06
N LEU A 98 -5.25 1.44 -14.79
CA LEU A 98 -5.08 1.88 -16.17
C LEU A 98 -6.18 1.31 -17.07
N TYR A 99 -6.56 0.06 -16.87
CA TYR A 99 -7.69 -0.56 -17.54
C TYR A 99 -8.99 0.22 -17.26
N ASP A 100 -9.27 0.53 -15.99
CA ASP A 100 -10.43 1.33 -15.60
C ASP A 100 -10.41 2.76 -16.20
N ILE A 101 -9.24 3.37 -16.34
CA ILE A 101 -9.06 4.67 -17.01
C ILE A 101 -9.45 4.59 -18.48
N ILE A 102 -9.00 3.55 -19.17
CA ILE A 102 -9.26 3.38 -20.61
C ILE A 102 -10.75 3.16 -20.87
N ILE A 103 -11.40 2.28 -20.11
CA ILE A 103 -12.82 1.95 -20.36
C ILE A 103 -13.76 3.11 -20.06
N CYS A 104 -13.46 3.96 -19.07
CA CYS A 104 -14.30 5.11 -18.72
C CYS A 104 -13.88 6.39 -19.45
N PHE A 105 -12.92 6.34 -20.37
CA PHE A 105 -12.36 7.54 -20.98
C PHE A 105 -13.38 8.33 -21.80
N GLU A 106 -14.27 7.65 -22.53
CA GLU A 106 -15.34 8.28 -23.31
C GLU A 106 -16.31 9.06 -22.41
N ASP A 107 -16.82 8.41 -21.35
CA ASP A 107 -17.67 9.04 -20.35
C ASP A 107 -16.96 10.20 -19.63
N GLU A 108 -15.66 10.06 -19.36
CA GLU A 108 -14.87 11.11 -18.72
C GLU A 108 -14.81 12.36 -19.59
N ILE A 109 -14.53 12.22 -20.90
CA ILE A 109 -14.50 13.34 -21.85
C ILE A 109 -15.84 14.06 -21.84
N GLU A 110 -16.93 13.31 -21.88
CA GLU A 110 -18.26 13.88 -22.03
C GLU A 110 -18.78 14.53 -20.74
N LEU A 111 -18.60 13.86 -19.59
CA LEU A 111 -19.19 14.28 -18.31
C LEU A 111 -18.26 15.17 -17.48
N VAL A 112 -16.94 15.03 -17.63
CA VAL A 112 -15.95 15.72 -16.80
C VAL A 112 -15.25 16.81 -17.59
N TRP A 113 -14.63 16.50 -18.72
CA TRP A 113 -13.80 17.45 -19.46
C TRP A 113 -14.61 18.63 -20.00
N ARG A 114 -15.75 18.36 -20.65
CA ARG A 114 -16.66 19.40 -21.18
C ARG A 114 -17.43 20.19 -20.12
N SER A 115 -17.40 19.75 -18.86
CA SER A 115 -18.10 20.42 -17.75
C SER A 115 -17.31 21.61 -17.19
N ARG A 116 -18.01 22.58 -16.61
CA ARG A 116 -17.40 23.76 -15.97
C ARG A 116 -16.48 23.36 -14.81
N TRP A 117 -15.44 24.16 -14.59
CA TRP A 117 -14.54 23.99 -13.44
C TRP A 117 -15.30 24.18 -12.14
N THR A 118 -15.34 23.13 -11.32
CA THR A 118 -16.03 23.05 -10.03
C THR A 118 -15.18 22.22 -9.08
N LEU A 119 -15.36 22.40 -7.76
CA LEU A 119 -14.59 21.63 -6.76
C LEU A 119 -14.67 20.10 -6.98
N PRO A 120 -15.84 19.49 -7.27
CA PRO A 120 -15.90 18.06 -7.58
C PRO A 120 -15.11 17.66 -8.84
N LYS A 121 -14.97 18.56 -9.83
CA LYS A 121 -14.14 18.30 -11.02
C LYS A 121 -12.66 18.22 -10.66
N VAL A 122 -12.18 19.17 -9.83
CA VAL A 122 -10.78 19.19 -9.38
C VAL A 122 -10.47 17.95 -8.56
N LEU A 123 -11.32 17.60 -7.58
CA LEU A 123 -11.14 16.40 -6.78
C LEU A 123 -11.18 15.11 -7.61
N TYR A 124 -12.09 15.02 -8.58
CA TYR A 124 -12.14 13.90 -9.52
C TYR A 124 -10.82 13.76 -10.27
N LEU A 125 -10.33 14.82 -10.93
CA LEU A 125 -9.10 14.77 -11.72
C LEU A 125 -7.89 14.45 -10.83
N SER A 126 -7.79 15.07 -9.65
CA SER A 126 -6.72 14.77 -8.70
C SER A 126 -6.73 13.30 -8.30
N LEU A 127 -7.88 12.74 -7.93
CA LEU A 127 -7.98 11.35 -7.50
C LEU A 127 -7.73 10.36 -8.65
N ARG A 128 -8.20 10.69 -9.86
CA ARG A 128 -8.07 9.88 -11.09
C ARG A 128 -6.63 9.73 -11.53
N TYR A 129 -5.87 10.83 -11.56
CA TYR A 129 -4.52 10.84 -12.11
C TYR A 129 -3.43 10.68 -11.05
N TYR A 130 -3.66 11.06 -9.79
CA TYR A 130 -2.65 10.94 -8.74
C TYR A 130 -2.36 9.49 -8.35
N ALA A 131 -3.39 8.65 -8.18
CA ALA A 131 -3.21 7.25 -7.81
C ALA A 131 -2.36 6.43 -8.81
N PRO A 132 -2.64 6.45 -10.13
CA PRO A 132 -1.81 5.73 -11.10
C PRO A 132 -0.39 6.31 -11.20
N LEU A 133 -0.21 7.63 -11.06
CA LEU A 133 1.13 8.24 -11.03
C LEU A 133 1.94 7.73 -9.83
N TRP A 134 1.31 7.67 -8.65
CA TRP A 134 1.96 7.12 -7.47
C TRP A 134 2.26 5.63 -7.62
N LEU A 135 1.31 4.82 -8.08
CA LEU A 135 1.51 3.38 -8.31
C LEU A 135 2.57 3.09 -9.39
N MET A 136 2.66 3.92 -10.42
CA MET A 136 3.71 3.82 -11.44
C MET A 136 5.08 4.09 -10.84
N TYR A 137 5.21 5.15 -10.04
CA TYR A 137 6.45 5.43 -9.31
C TYR A 137 6.85 4.27 -8.39
N GLN A 138 5.91 3.75 -7.61
CA GLN A 138 6.16 2.60 -6.73
C GLN A 138 6.61 1.38 -7.55
N SER A 139 5.90 1.06 -8.64
CA SER A 139 6.26 -0.06 -9.52
C SER A 139 7.69 0.08 -10.04
N ILE A 140 8.11 1.26 -10.50
CA ILE A 140 9.48 1.49 -10.99
C ILE A 140 10.51 1.17 -9.91
N ILE A 141 10.31 1.62 -8.68
CA ILE A 141 11.26 1.38 -7.59
C ILE A 141 11.28 -0.10 -7.19
N HIS A 142 10.11 -0.71 -7.06
CA HIS A 142 9.95 -2.11 -6.65
C HIS A 142 10.45 -3.11 -7.71
N LEU A 143 10.43 -2.76 -8.99
CA LEU A 143 10.96 -3.59 -10.09
C LEU A 143 12.45 -3.35 -10.37
N SER A 144 13.01 -2.22 -9.90
CA SER A 144 14.42 -1.90 -10.14
C SER A 144 15.34 -2.80 -9.31
N PRO A 145 16.37 -3.43 -9.91
CA PRO A 145 17.34 -4.20 -9.15
C PRO A 145 18.12 -3.28 -8.20
N GLY A 146 18.41 -3.76 -6.98
CA GLY A 146 19.10 -2.98 -5.94
C GLY A 146 20.43 -2.36 -6.43
N THR A 147 21.15 -3.04 -7.33
CA THR A 147 22.37 -2.53 -7.97
C THR A 147 22.16 -1.31 -8.87
N ALA A 148 20.97 -1.16 -9.47
CA ALA A 148 20.64 -0.04 -10.34
C ALA A 148 20.09 1.15 -9.55
N LEU A 149 19.66 0.97 -8.29
CA LEU A 149 19.17 2.05 -7.44
C LEU A 149 20.35 2.86 -6.90
N SER A 150 20.37 4.16 -7.20
CA SER A 150 21.31 5.09 -6.59
C SER A 150 20.93 5.31 -5.12
N ASN A 151 21.91 5.61 -4.27
CA ASN A 151 21.67 5.94 -2.85
C ASN A 151 20.59 7.02 -2.69
N LEU A 152 20.60 8.03 -3.57
CA LEU A 152 19.60 9.10 -3.59
C LEU A 152 18.16 8.57 -3.78
N ARG A 153 17.96 7.60 -4.68
CA ARG A 153 16.63 7.02 -4.94
C ARG A 153 16.12 6.20 -3.75
N CYS A 154 16.99 5.41 -3.10
CA CYS A 154 16.58 4.69 -1.89
C CYS A 154 16.33 5.63 -0.71
N THR A 155 17.04 6.76 -0.57
CA THR A 155 16.76 7.72 0.51
C THR A 155 15.46 8.50 0.30
N SER A 156 15.08 8.78 -0.95
CA SER A 156 13.83 9.48 -1.27
C SER A 156 12.60 8.56 -1.29
N PHE A 157 12.80 7.25 -1.44
CA PHE A 157 11.72 6.27 -1.52
C PHE A 157 10.75 6.28 -0.31
N PRO A 158 11.20 6.26 0.96
CA PRO A 158 10.28 6.30 2.09
C PRO A 158 9.46 7.58 2.17
N ALA A 159 10.00 8.70 1.67
CA ALA A 159 9.28 9.97 1.65
C ALA A 159 8.06 9.84 0.74
N LEU A 160 8.25 9.32 -0.46
CA LEU A 160 7.19 9.16 -1.46
C LEU A 160 6.23 8.00 -1.13
N GLN A 161 6.74 6.96 -0.48
CA GLN A 161 5.91 5.89 0.10
C GLN A 161 4.99 6.40 1.21
N SER A 162 5.44 7.38 2.01
CA SER A 162 4.62 7.99 3.07
C SER A 162 3.67 9.07 2.55
N ILE A 163 4.15 9.94 1.65
CA ILE A 163 3.39 11.09 1.14
C ILE A 163 2.26 10.65 0.21
N GLY A 164 2.47 9.62 -0.61
CA GLY A 164 1.47 9.16 -1.57
C GLY A 164 0.13 8.77 -0.95
N PRO A 165 0.10 7.79 -0.02
CA PRO A 165 -1.10 7.40 0.68
C PRO A 165 -1.75 8.55 1.46
N LEU A 166 -0.95 9.48 2.01
CA LEU A 166 -1.46 10.67 2.70
C LEU A 166 -2.25 11.59 1.76
N VAL A 167 -1.75 11.84 0.56
CA VAL A 167 -2.47 12.68 -0.41
C VAL A 167 -3.76 12.00 -0.85
N LEU A 168 -3.73 10.69 -1.11
CA LEU A 168 -4.93 9.92 -1.46
C LEU A 168 -5.95 9.93 -0.33
N TRP A 169 -5.49 9.75 0.91
CA TRP A 169 -6.32 9.84 2.10
C TRP A 169 -7.06 11.19 2.15
N VAL A 170 -6.33 12.29 2.02
CA VAL A 170 -6.90 13.64 2.02
C VAL A 170 -7.95 13.80 0.91
N LEU A 171 -7.64 13.38 -0.32
CA LEU A 171 -8.55 13.49 -1.45
C LEU A 171 -9.85 12.69 -1.24
N VAL A 172 -9.75 11.46 -0.71
CA VAL A 172 -10.91 10.59 -0.43
C VAL A 172 -11.79 11.20 0.66
N ASP A 173 -11.20 11.68 1.75
CA ASP A 173 -11.94 12.30 2.84
C ASP A 173 -12.69 13.55 2.35
N PHE A 174 -12.07 14.38 1.51
CA PHE A 174 -12.77 15.52 0.91
C PHE A 174 -13.96 15.10 0.03
N VAL A 175 -13.85 14.00 -0.73
CA VAL A 175 -14.96 13.45 -1.50
C VAL A 175 -16.09 12.97 -0.57
N LEU A 176 -15.76 12.29 0.54
CA LEU A 176 -16.73 11.86 1.54
C LEU A 176 -17.43 13.04 2.22
N ILE A 177 -16.68 14.08 2.60
CA ILE A 177 -17.22 15.29 3.22
C ILE A 177 -18.15 16.03 2.26
N LEU A 178 -17.78 16.18 0.98
CA LEU A 178 -18.65 16.78 -0.03
C LEU A 178 -19.95 15.99 -0.19
N ARG A 179 -19.88 14.66 -0.16
CA ARG A 179 -21.06 13.78 -0.23
C ARG A 179 -21.98 13.98 0.97
N ILE A 180 -21.43 14.00 2.18
CA ILE A 180 -22.21 14.22 3.41
C ILE A 180 -22.85 15.60 3.36
N ASN A 181 -22.10 16.63 2.95
CA ASN A 181 -22.62 17.99 2.82
C ASN A 181 -23.78 18.07 1.83
N ALA A 182 -23.69 17.39 0.69
CA ALA A 182 -24.79 17.31 -0.27
C ALA A 182 -26.03 16.61 0.32
N LEU A 183 -25.85 15.52 1.07
CA LEU A 183 -26.95 14.74 1.65
C LEU A 183 -27.66 15.48 2.81
N TYR A 184 -26.92 16.29 3.57
CA TYR A 184 -27.45 17.10 4.67
C TYR A 184 -27.88 18.52 4.24
N GLY A 185 -27.92 18.80 2.93
CA GLY A 185 -28.37 20.08 2.40
C GLY A 185 -27.51 21.27 2.85
N SER A 186 -26.19 21.06 2.98
CA SER A 186 -25.23 22.09 3.40
C SER A 186 -25.54 22.73 4.76
N ASN A 187 -26.11 21.97 5.70
CA ASN A 187 -26.32 22.45 7.05
C ASN A 187 -24.98 22.82 7.72
N ARG A 188 -24.82 24.09 8.09
CA ARG A 188 -23.58 24.62 8.68
C ARG A 188 -23.12 23.82 9.90
N LYS A 189 -24.04 23.34 10.74
CA LYS A 189 -23.70 22.52 11.92
C LYS A 189 -22.96 21.23 11.54
N VAL A 190 -23.43 20.56 10.49
CA VAL A 190 -22.82 19.32 9.99
C VAL A 190 -21.48 19.63 9.34
N GLN A 191 -21.37 20.72 8.57
CA GLN A 191 -20.10 21.16 7.99
C GLN A 191 -19.04 21.43 9.05
N TYR A 192 -19.38 22.15 10.13
CA TYR A 192 -18.47 22.37 11.25
C TYR A 192 -18.06 21.06 11.92
N LEU A 193 -19.00 20.13 12.15
CA LEU A 193 -18.69 18.82 12.70
C LEU A 193 -17.72 18.02 11.81
N MET A 194 -17.93 18.02 10.49
CA MET A 194 -17.04 17.35 9.53
C MET A 194 -15.66 18.01 9.52
N ALA A 195 -15.58 19.33 9.52
CA ALA A 195 -14.31 20.05 9.56
C ALA A 195 -13.54 19.77 10.86
N ILE A 196 -14.19 19.81 12.03
CA ILE A 196 -13.56 19.55 13.33
C ILE A 196 -13.02 18.12 13.40
N THR A 197 -13.82 17.14 12.99
CA THR A 197 -13.41 15.72 13.02
C THR A 197 -12.30 15.41 12.03
N TRP A 198 -12.28 16.07 10.87
CA TRP A 198 -11.19 15.93 9.91
C TRP A 198 -9.89 16.59 10.40
N ILE A 199 -9.98 17.81 10.94
CA ILE A 199 -8.83 18.54 11.49
C ILE A 199 -8.21 17.78 12.67
N SER A 200 -9.04 17.21 13.56
CA SER A 200 -8.55 16.41 14.68
C SER A 200 -7.84 15.14 14.21
N ALA A 201 -8.35 14.46 13.18
CA ALA A 201 -7.68 13.31 12.58
C ALA A 201 -6.36 13.71 11.89
N ALA A 202 -6.35 14.80 11.12
CA ALA A 202 -5.15 15.32 10.46
C ALA A 202 -4.05 15.69 11.47
N ALA A 203 -4.43 16.27 12.61
CA ALA A 203 -3.52 16.61 13.71
C ALA A 203 -2.84 15.39 14.35
N VAL A 204 -3.40 14.18 14.18
CA VAL A 204 -2.78 12.92 14.64
C VAL A 204 -2.00 12.25 13.52
N ILE A 205 -2.61 12.09 12.35
CA ILE A 205 -2.07 11.30 11.24
C ILE A 205 -0.80 11.96 10.66
N ILE A 206 -0.80 13.28 10.47
CA ILE A 206 0.34 13.98 9.83
C ILE A 206 1.60 13.90 10.71
N PRO A 207 1.58 14.25 12.02
CA PRO A 207 2.76 14.14 12.86
C PRO A 207 3.26 12.70 13.01
N VAL A 208 2.36 11.72 13.13
CA VAL A 208 2.75 10.31 13.22
C VAL A 208 3.43 9.84 11.93
N SER A 209 2.94 10.27 10.77
CA SER A 209 3.54 9.93 9.49
C SER A 209 4.93 10.56 9.33
N ILE A 210 5.09 11.82 9.76
CA ILE A 210 6.40 12.49 9.80
C ILE A 210 7.35 11.74 10.75
N TYR A 211 6.88 11.34 11.93
CA TYR A 211 7.66 10.58 12.89
C TYR A 211 8.13 9.23 12.32
N CYS A 212 7.23 8.47 11.67
CA CYS A 212 7.56 7.19 11.04
C CYS A 212 8.55 7.36 9.88
N PHE A 213 8.40 8.43 9.09
CA PHE A 213 9.36 8.78 8.04
C PHE A 213 10.76 9.04 8.60
N ARG A 214 10.87 9.80 9.70
CA ARG A 214 12.16 10.10 10.35
C ARG A 214 12.86 8.87 10.94
N LEU A 215 12.08 7.86 11.36
CA LEU A 215 12.62 6.61 11.89
C LEU A 215 13.09 5.64 10.81
N SER A 216 12.51 5.73 9.62
CA SER A 216 12.78 4.79 8.53
C SER A 216 14.13 5.09 7.88
N ARG A 217 15.10 4.18 8.04
CA ARG A 217 16.41 4.24 7.37
C ARG A 217 16.49 3.15 6.30
N PRO A 218 16.05 3.43 5.06
CA PRO A 218 16.19 2.48 3.97
C PRO A 218 17.66 2.34 3.59
N VAL A 219 18.09 1.11 3.35
CA VAL A 219 19.43 0.80 2.86
C VAL A 219 19.28 -0.06 1.60
N PRO A 220 20.09 0.15 0.55
CA PRO A 220 20.13 -0.78 -0.57
C PRO A 220 20.49 -2.19 -0.08
N ALA A 221 19.97 -3.21 -0.76
CA ALA A 221 20.21 -4.61 -0.38
C ALA A 221 21.72 -4.91 -0.32
N PRO A 222 22.25 -5.38 0.83
CA PRO A 222 23.68 -5.62 0.99
C PRO A 222 24.16 -6.79 0.12
N ALA A 223 25.41 -6.74 -0.35
CA ALA A 223 26.04 -7.87 -1.05
C ALA A 223 26.08 -9.12 -0.13
N PRO A 224 25.82 -10.35 -0.62
CA PRO A 224 25.66 -10.79 -2.02
C PRO A 224 24.24 -10.68 -2.61
N PHE A 225 23.27 -10.11 -1.88
CA PHE A 225 21.86 -10.03 -2.27
C PHE A 225 21.50 -8.75 -3.03
N SER A 226 22.48 -8.12 -3.66
CA SER A 226 22.31 -6.87 -4.42
C SER A 226 21.35 -6.99 -5.61
N MET A 227 21.06 -8.22 -6.05
CA MET A 227 20.05 -8.53 -7.07
C MET A 227 18.60 -8.50 -6.56
N VAL A 228 18.37 -8.40 -5.24
CA VAL A 228 17.00 -8.23 -4.70
C VAL A 228 16.49 -6.86 -5.13
N ALA A 229 15.31 -6.83 -5.75
CA ALA A 229 14.70 -5.60 -6.24
C ALA A 229 14.13 -4.74 -5.10
N GLY A 230 14.24 -3.41 -5.21
CA GLY A 230 13.75 -2.45 -4.21
C GLY A 230 14.75 -2.10 -3.10
N CYS A 231 14.29 -1.34 -2.09
CA CYS A 231 15.07 -0.88 -0.94
C CYS A 231 14.60 -1.60 0.34
N LEU A 232 15.51 -2.05 1.20
CA LEU A 232 15.17 -2.72 2.47
C LEU A 232 15.24 -1.74 3.63
N VAL A 233 14.26 -1.81 4.54
CA VAL A 233 14.33 -1.13 5.84
C VAL A 233 14.89 -2.12 6.86
N LEU A 234 16.15 -1.92 7.24
CA LEU A 234 16.83 -2.73 8.24
C LEU A 234 16.77 -1.98 9.59
N ASN A 235 16.54 -2.69 10.70
CA ASN A 235 16.39 -2.16 12.07
C ASN A 235 15.10 -1.39 12.35
N ILE A 236 13.95 -2.09 12.28
CA ILE A 236 12.66 -1.54 12.69
C ILE A 236 12.48 -1.73 14.20
N ASP A 237 12.40 -0.62 14.93
CA ASP A 237 11.99 -0.62 16.34
C ASP A 237 10.46 -0.81 16.46
N TRP A 238 10.02 -2.04 16.68
CA TRP A 238 8.59 -2.38 16.78
C TRP A 238 7.82 -1.62 17.86
N ASN A 239 8.49 -1.23 18.95
CA ASN A 239 7.89 -0.40 19.99
C ASN A 239 7.53 1.01 19.47
N LYS A 240 8.34 1.57 18.57
CA LYS A 240 8.07 2.87 17.95
C LYS A 240 6.99 2.78 16.88
N MET A 241 6.86 1.62 16.21
CA MET A 241 5.80 1.36 15.24
C MET A 241 4.40 1.19 15.85
N LYS A 242 4.28 0.98 17.17
CA LYS A 242 2.97 0.97 17.86
C LYS A 242 2.21 2.30 17.65
N VAL A 243 2.94 3.41 17.55
CA VAL A 243 2.36 4.74 17.30
C VAL A 243 1.75 4.82 15.90
N ALA A 244 2.38 4.19 14.90
CA ALA A 244 1.85 4.12 13.53
C ALA A 244 0.48 3.42 13.48
N LYS A 245 0.30 2.33 14.24
CA LYS A 245 -0.98 1.62 14.34
C LYS A 245 -2.10 2.52 14.88
N ALA A 246 -1.79 3.36 15.87
CA ALA A 246 -2.79 4.26 16.45
C ALA A 246 -3.34 5.25 15.41
N ALA A 247 -2.52 5.71 14.46
CA ALA A 247 -2.96 6.56 13.36
C ALA A 247 -3.89 5.82 12.39
N VAL A 248 -3.58 4.57 12.03
CA VAL A 248 -4.46 3.75 11.15
C VAL A 248 -5.80 3.45 11.83
N ILE A 249 -5.78 3.15 13.13
CA ILE A 249 -7.01 2.95 13.92
C ILE A 249 -7.85 4.24 13.97
N ALA A 250 -7.22 5.39 14.23
CA ALA A 250 -7.91 6.68 14.23
C ALA A 250 -8.57 6.98 12.88
N PHE A 251 -7.86 6.70 11.78
CA PHE A 251 -8.38 6.81 10.42
C PHE A 251 -9.59 5.89 10.18
N MET A 252 -9.50 4.63 10.62
CA MET A 252 -10.60 3.67 10.51
C MET A 252 -11.85 4.13 11.28
N ILE A 253 -11.68 4.66 12.49
CA ILE A 253 -12.77 5.21 13.30
C ILE A 253 -13.46 6.37 12.57
N LEU A 254 -12.68 7.29 11.98
CA LEU A 254 -13.23 8.43 11.23
C LEU A 254 -14.07 7.97 10.03
N ASN A 255 -13.59 6.99 9.28
CA ASN A 255 -14.32 6.45 8.13
C ASN A 255 -15.63 5.79 8.53
N VAL A 256 -15.59 4.96 9.58
CA VAL A 256 -16.79 4.34 10.15
C VAL A 256 -17.79 5.41 10.58
N PHE A 257 -17.31 6.49 11.21
CA PHE A 257 -18.16 7.61 11.63
C PHE A 257 -18.83 8.33 10.44
N TYR A 258 -18.07 8.69 9.40
CA TYR A 258 -18.61 9.34 8.19
C TYR A 258 -19.65 8.48 7.47
N ILE A 259 -19.46 7.17 7.49
CA ILE A 259 -20.38 6.25 6.82
C ILE A 259 -21.59 5.95 7.70
N GLY A 260 -21.42 5.87 9.01
CA GLY A 260 -22.54 5.84 9.96
C GLY A 260 -23.46 7.05 9.77
N MET A 261 -22.91 8.25 9.62
CA MET A 261 -23.70 9.46 9.31
C MET A 261 -24.41 9.36 7.96
N THR A 262 -23.71 8.90 6.92
CA THR A 262 -24.27 8.74 5.57
C THR A 262 -25.43 7.75 5.58
N LEU A 263 -25.26 6.59 6.23
CA LEU A 263 -26.27 5.56 6.41
C LEU A 263 -27.47 6.05 7.22
N PHE A 264 -27.22 6.72 8.35
CA PHE A 264 -28.28 7.24 9.21
C PHE A 264 -29.17 8.20 8.44
N LYS A 265 -28.58 9.16 7.73
CA LYS A 265 -29.35 10.14 6.96
C LYS A 265 -30.07 9.50 5.78
N PHE A 266 -29.47 8.51 5.15
CA PHE A 266 -30.08 7.74 4.09
C PHE A 266 -31.32 6.98 4.57
N VAL A 267 -31.22 6.23 5.68
CA VAL A 267 -32.35 5.50 6.27
C VAL A 267 -33.45 6.48 6.71
N GLN A 268 -33.08 7.62 7.30
CA GLN A 268 -34.03 8.69 7.64
C GLN A 268 -34.75 9.21 6.40
N SER A 269 -34.02 9.46 5.30
CA SER A 269 -34.58 9.97 4.05
C SER A 269 -35.53 8.97 3.40
N ILE A 270 -35.19 7.68 3.36
CA ILE A 270 -36.08 6.63 2.84
C ILE A 270 -37.35 6.51 3.68
N ARG A 271 -37.23 6.51 5.02
CA ARG A 271 -38.39 6.42 5.91
C ARG A 271 -39.32 7.63 5.77
N SER A 272 -38.75 8.82 5.56
CA SER A 272 -39.51 10.07 5.41
C SER A 272 -40.15 10.21 4.01
N LEU A 273 -39.51 9.75 2.95
CA LEU A 273 -39.90 9.98 1.55
C LEU A 273 -40.61 8.78 0.91
N ARG A 274 -41.52 8.12 1.63
CA ARG A 274 -42.31 6.94 1.17
C ARG A 274 -43.10 7.13 -0.15
N ARG A 275 -43.01 8.28 -0.83
CA ARG A 275 -43.83 8.65 -2.00
C ARG A 275 -43.12 9.20 -3.24
N VAL A 276 -41.78 9.16 -3.40
CA VAL A 276 -41.14 9.68 -4.63
C VAL A 276 -40.03 8.75 -5.15
N ARG A 277 -40.03 8.51 -6.49
CA ARG A 277 -39.01 7.78 -7.29
C ARG A 277 -37.54 8.14 -7.01
N LEU A 278 -37.27 9.24 -6.29
CA LEU A 278 -35.91 9.62 -5.82
C LEU A 278 -35.25 8.56 -4.92
N GLY A 279 -36.03 7.72 -4.23
CA GLY A 279 -35.50 6.64 -3.39
C GLY A 279 -34.67 5.61 -4.17
N SER A 280 -35.00 5.34 -5.45
CA SER A 280 -34.30 4.33 -6.26
C SER A 280 -32.89 4.77 -6.65
N VAL A 281 -32.71 6.02 -7.09
CA VAL A 281 -31.38 6.54 -7.49
C VAL A 281 -30.48 6.73 -6.26
N LEU A 282 -31.05 7.23 -5.16
CA LEU A 282 -30.30 7.40 -3.92
C LEU A 282 -29.90 6.06 -3.28
N SER A 283 -30.73 5.02 -3.43
CA SER A 283 -30.45 3.68 -2.88
C SER A 283 -29.39 2.91 -3.65
N ILE A 284 -29.39 2.96 -4.99
CA ILE A 284 -28.31 2.39 -5.80
C ILE A 284 -26.98 3.06 -5.43
N PHE A 285 -26.97 4.40 -5.31
CA PHE A 285 -25.79 5.17 -4.94
C PHE A 285 -25.22 4.84 -3.54
N VAL A 286 -26.09 4.57 -2.57
CA VAL A 286 -25.66 4.15 -1.23
C VAL A 286 -25.23 2.70 -1.22
N ALA A 287 -25.90 1.81 -1.95
CA ALA A 287 -25.50 0.41 -2.08
C ALA A 287 -24.10 0.29 -2.72
N GLU A 288 -23.84 1.00 -3.81
CA GLU A 288 -22.53 1.06 -4.45
C GLU A 288 -21.48 1.61 -3.47
N GLY A 289 -21.79 2.73 -2.81
CA GLY A 289 -20.89 3.35 -1.82
C GLY A 289 -20.56 2.46 -0.62
N LEU A 290 -21.49 1.60 -0.19
CA LEU A 290 -21.30 0.71 0.96
C LEU A 290 -20.40 -0.48 0.64
N MET A 291 -20.53 -1.06 -0.55
CA MET A 291 -19.64 -2.15 -0.98
C MET A 291 -18.18 -1.69 -0.92
N TYR A 292 -17.89 -0.50 -1.44
CA TYR A 292 -16.54 0.08 -1.41
C TYR A 292 -16.04 0.33 0.01
N PHE A 293 -16.92 0.75 0.91
CA PHE A 293 -16.56 0.90 2.31
C PHE A 293 -16.11 -0.40 2.95
N PHE A 294 -16.85 -1.49 2.77
CA PHE A 294 -16.46 -2.78 3.35
C PHE A 294 -15.11 -3.26 2.82
N VAL A 295 -14.82 -3.03 1.54
CA VAL A 295 -13.50 -3.31 0.95
C VAL A 295 -12.41 -2.45 1.60
N CYS A 296 -12.63 -1.13 1.72
CA CYS A 296 -11.67 -0.24 2.36
C CYS A 296 -11.47 -0.57 3.84
N LEU A 297 -12.53 -0.91 4.57
CA LEU A 297 -12.47 -1.30 5.97
C LEU A 297 -11.69 -2.61 6.14
N GLY A 298 -11.93 -3.60 5.27
CA GLY A 298 -11.16 -4.84 5.25
C GLY A 298 -9.69 -4.63 4.95
N ALA A 299 -9.36 -3.76 3.98
CA ALA A 299 -7.99 -3.47 3.62
C ALA A 299 -7.25 -2.65 4.69
N ASN A 300 -7.91 -1.69 5.36
CA ASN A 300 -7.33 -0.99 6.52
C ASN A 300 -7.17 -1.93 7.73
N ALA A 301 -8.10 -2.86 7.95
CA ALA A 301 -7.94 -3.88 8.98
C ALA A 301 -6.74 -4.80 8.68
N ALA A 302 -6.55 -5.19 7.41
CA ALA A 302 -5.37 -5.94 6.98
C ALA A 302 -4.08 -5.15 7.22
N ASP A 303 -4.08 -3.84 6.95
CA ASP A 303 -2.92 -2.96 7.20
C ASP A 303 -2.53 -2.90 8.70
N ILE A 304 -3.52 -2.85 9.60
CA ILE A 304 -3.31 -2.94 11.05
C ILE A 304 -2.65 -4.29 11.42
N VAL A 305 -3.11 -5.38 10.82
CA VAL A 305 -2.57 -6.73 11.03
C VAL A 305 -1.15 -6.86 10.48
N PHE A 306 -0.86 -6.32 9.30
CA PHE A 306 0.47 -6.35 8.71
C PHE A 306 1.46 -5.49 9.49
N SER A 307 0.97 -4.40 10.08
CA SER A 307 1.74 -3.58 11.02
C SER A 307 1.94 -4.22 12.40
N SER A 308 1.41 -5.43 12.67
CA SER A 308 1.24 -5.97 14.03
C SER A 308 2.53 -6.31 14.80
N GLY A 309 3.69 -6.46 14.17
CA GLY A 309 4.96 -6.62 14.90
C GLY A 309 5.96 -7.66 14.36
N SER A 310 5.63 -8.37 13.29
CA SER A 310 6.51 -9.40 12.71
C SER A 310 7.19 -8.87 11.43
N PRO A 311 8.51 -9.06 11.26
CA PRO A 311 9.22 -8.65 10.04
C PRO A 311 8.58 -9.24 8.77
N THR A 312 8.08 -10.47 8.86
CA THR A 312 7.42 -11.17 7.75
C THR A 312 6.05 -10.56 7.40
N LEU A 313 5.30 -10.09 8.41
CA LEU A 313 3.99 -9.47 8.20
C LEU A 313 4.14 -8.04 7.67
N PHE A 314 5.14 -7.31 8.14
CA PHE A 314 5.39 -5.93 7.71
C PHE A 314 5.71 -5.83 6.22
N SER A 315 6.32 -6.86 5.63
CA SER A 315 6.53 -6.93 4.17
C SER A 315 5.23 -6.91 3.36
N TYR A 316 4.05 -7.17 3.96
CA TYR A 316 2.76 -7.11 3.28
C TYR A 316 2.03 -5.77 3.43
N VAL A 317 2.55 -4.82 4.22
CA VAL A 317 1.96 -3.48 4.38
C VAL A 317 1.80 -2.78 3.02
N ASP A 318 2.84 -2.83 2.19
CA ASP A 318 2.83 -2.22 0.86
C ASP A 318 1.76 -2.81 -0.05
N LEU A 319 1.51 -4.11 0.07
CA LEU A 319 0.44 -4.78 -0.69
C LEU A 319 -0.93 -4.19 -0.33
N ALA A 320 -1.23 -3.99 0.96
CA ALA A 320 -2.48 -3.37 1.37
C ALA A 320 -2.59 -1.93 0.83
N GLN A 321 -1.51 -1.16 0.88
CA GLN A 321 -1.49 0.22 0.41
C GLN A 321 -1.70 0.35 -1.11
N PHE A 322 -1.09 -0.51 -1.92
CA PHE A 322 -1.27 -0.45 -3.38
C PHE A 322 -2.73 -0.69 -3.78
N TRP A 323 -3.36 -1.70 -3.19
CA TRP A 323 -4.76 -2.00 -3.43
C TRP A 323 -5.68 -0.94 -2.85
N LEU A 324 -5.41 -0.41 -1.65
CA LEU A 324 -6.16 0.71 -1.07
C LEU A 324 -6.13 1.93 -1.99
N ALA A 325 -4.95 2.31 -2.49
CA ALA A 325 -4.80 3.43 -3.42
C ALA A 325 -5.63 3.24 -4.69
N ALA A 326 -5.61 2.01 -5.25
CA ALA A 326 -6.39 1.67 -6.42
C ALA A 326 -7.91 1.74 -6.14
N PHE A 327 -8.37 1.14 -5.03
CA PHE A 327 -9.79 1.18 -4.66
C PHE A 327 -10.26 2.60 -4.35
N TYR A 328 -9.45 3.43 -3.71
CA TYR A 328 -9.75 4.84 -3.47
C TYR A 328 -9.95 5.60 -4.78
N SER A 329 -9.06 5.43 -5.75
CA SER A 329 -9.20 6.07 -7.05
C SER A 329 -10.43 5.57 -7.81
N TYR A 330 -10.59 4.27 -7.93
CA TYR A 330 -11.73 3.65 -8.60
C TYR A 330 -13.06 4.11 -7.99
N SER A 331 -13.24 3.93 -6.68
CA SER A 331 -14.51 4.21 -6.00
C SER A 331 -14.88 5.69 -6.05
N GLY A 332 -13.93 6.60 -5.80
CA GLY A 332 -14.21 8.04 -5.83
C GLY A 332 -14.56 8.53 -7.24
N CYS A 333 -13.94 7.96 -8.28
CA CYS A 333 -14.20 8.34 -9.67
C CYS A 333 -15.57 7.85 -10.14
N HIS A 334 -15.88 6.56 -9.96
CA HIS A 334 -17.17 5.96 -10.36
C HIS A 334 -18.35 6.63 -9.65
N LEU A 335 -18.19 6.97 -8.37
CA LEU A 335 -19.20 7.68 -7.61
C LEU A 335 -19.57 9.05 -8.24
N ILE A 336 -18.55 9.82 -8.66
CA ILE A 336 -18.75 11.15 -9.26
C ILE A 336 -19.29 11.02 -10.70
N LEU A 337 -18.80 10.05 -11.47
CA LEU A 337 -19.28 9.79 -12.83
C LEU A 337 -20.75 9.39 -12.84
N HIS A 338 -21.15 8.41 -12.01
CA HIS A 338 -22.55 7.98 -11.89
C HIS A 338 -23.48 9.14 -11.49
N LEU A 339 -23.04 10.00 -10.57
CA LEU A 339 -23.80 11.20 -10.20
C LEU A 339 -24.02 12.16 -11.37
N ARG A 340 -22.97 12.41 -12.17
CA ARG A 340 -23.04 13.31 -13.32
C ARG A 340 -23.89 12.71 -14.45
N ALA A 341 -23.71 11.43 -14.73
CA ALA A 341 -24.52 10.69 -15.71
C ALA A 341 -26.02 10.76 -15.35
N ASN A 342 -26.37 10.45 -14.10
CA ASN A 342 -27.75 10.51 -13.61
C ASN A 342 -28.31 11.93 -13.63
N THR A 343 -27.52 12.95 -13.30
CA THR A 343 -27.96 14.35 -13.35
C THR A 343 -28.25 14.79 -14.78
N ARG A 344 -27.44 14.35 -15.74
CA ARG A 344 -27.64 14.63 -17.16
C ARG A 344 -28.89 13.93 -17.71
N GLN A 345 -29.09 12.65 -17.38
CA GLN A 345 -30.28 11.91 -17.77
C GLN A 345 -31.56 12.58 -17.24
N LYS A 346 -31.56 13.01 -15.96
CA LYS A 346 -32.70 13.74 -15.39
C LYS A 346 -33.01 15.04 -16.14
N LYS A 347 -31.98 15.80 -16.53
CA LYS A 347 -32.17 17.03 -17.32
C LYS A 347 -32.74 16.73 -18.71
N ALA A 348 -32.27 15.66 -19.35
CA ALA A 348 -32.79 15.23 -20.65
C ALA A 348 -34.27 14.83 -20.54
N THR A 349 -34.64 13.99 -19.57
CA THR A 349 -36.05 13.58 -19.36
C THR A 349 -36.95 14.77 -19.08
N THR A 350 -36.55 15.69 -18.18
CA THR A 350 -37.35 16.89 -17.88
C THR A 350 -37.51 17.81 -19.09
N PHE A 351 -36.48 17.93 -19.94
CA PHE A 351 -36.60 18.69 -21.18
C PHE A 351 -37.59 18.02 -22.14
N THR A 352 -37.51 16.69 -22.28
CA THR A 352 -38.41 15.91 -23.14
C THR A 352 -39.87 16.03 -22.68
N ASP A 353 -40.11 15.89 -21.37
CA ASP A 353 -41.43 16.06 -20.74
C ASP A 353 -41.98 17.48 -20.98
N ALA A 354 -41.13 18.51 -20.87
CA ALA A 354 -41.52 19.90 -21.12
C ALA A 354 -41.89 20.15 -22.59
N THR A 355 -41.14 19.57 -23.54
CA THR A 355 -41.45 19.66 -24.97
C THR A 355 -42.72 18.89 -25.34
N GLU A 356 -42.96 17.70 -24.79
CA GLU A 356 -44.21 16.95 -25.02
C GLU A 356 -45.43 17.71 -24.49
N MET A 357 -45.33 18.34 -23.31
CA MET A 357 -46.41 19.18 -22.78
C MET A 357 -46.70 20.38 -23.68
N GLN A 358 -45.68 21.03 -24.25
CA GLN A 358 -45.87 22.14 -25.20
C GLN A 358 -46.55 21.68 -26.51
N PHE A 359 -46.14 20.54 -27.06
CA PHE A 359 -46.77 19.97 -28.27
C PHE A 359 -48.25 19.60 -28.04
N GLN A 360 -48.58 18.98 -26.90
CA GLN A 360 -49.97 18.67 -26.55
C GLN A 360 -50.84 19.93 -26.40
N TYR A 361 -50.28 21.01 -25.83
CA TYR A 361 -50.99 22.27 -25.70
C TYR A 361 -51.29 22.91 -27.06
N HIS A 362 -50.33 22.86 -27.99
CA HIS A 362 -50.51 23.41 -29.33
C HIS A 362 -51.55 22.63 -30.15
N HIS A 363 -51.57 21.29 -30.04
CA HIS A 363 -52.59 20.47 -30.70
C HIS A 363 -53.99 20.66 -30.13
N ARG A 364 -54.15 20.86 -28.81
CA ARG A 364 -55.46 21.19 -28.22
C ARG A 364 -55.94 22.60 -28.60
N GLY A 365 -55.03 23.56 -28.74
CA GLY A 365 -55.38 24.91 -29.19
C GLY A 365 -55.90 24.96 -30.62
N GLN A 366 -55.46 24.03 -31.49
CA GLN A 366 -55.90 23.95 -32.88
C GLN A 366 -57.19 23.12 -33.08
N SER A 367 -57.64 22.32 -32.11
CA SER A 367 -58.90 21.56 -32.23
C SER A 367 -60.13 22.30 -31.68
N ILE A 368 -59.96 23.53 -31.19
CA ILE A 368 -61.02 24.37 -30.58
C ILE A 368 -61.33 25.60 -31.47
N ALA A 369 -60.55 25.82 -32.53
CA ALA A 369 -60.87 26.72 -33.64
C ALA A 369 -61.44 25.90 -34.80
#